data_AF-A0A533RPL5-F1
#
_entry.id   AF-A0A533RPL5-F1
#
_cell.length_a   1.000
_cell.length_b   1.000
_cell.length_c   1.000
_cell.angle_alpha   90.00
_cell.angle_beta   90.00
_cell.angle_gamma   90.00
#
_symmetry.space_group_name_H-M   'P 1'
#
loop_
_entity.id
_entity.type
_entity.pdbx_description
1 polymer ?
#
loop_
_entity_poly.entity_id
_entity_poly.type
_entity_poly.pdbx_seq_one_letter_code
_entity_poly.pdbx_strand_id
1 'polypeptide(L)' 'GVAQGLPRAISEQLAVQTMLGTARLIAETGMHPEQLVDGVASPGGTTIAALHQLEAAGVRAAFGDAVTAAVRRAKELGQ' A
#
# COMPACT_ATOMS: atom_id res chain seq x y z
N GLY A 1 8.12 -4.67 -10.40
CA GLY A 1 9.22 -4.20 -11.28
C GLY A 1 9.89 -5.34 -12.02
N VAL A 2 10.40 -6.35 -11.32
CA VAL A 2 11.17 -7.45 -11.93
C VAL A 2 10.41 -8.19 -13.04
N ALA A 3 9.14 -8.58 -12.80
CA ALA A 3 8.29 -9.21 -13.82
C ALA A 3 8.02 -8.32 -15.06
N GLN A 4 8.30 -7.01 -14.94
CA GLN A 4 8.16 -6.02 -16.00
C GLN A 4 9.53 -5.61 -16.59
N GLY A 5 10.58 -6.40 -16.34
CA GLY A 5 11.90 -6.22 -16.94
C GLY A 5 12.90 -5.37 -16.14
N LEU A 6 12.53 -4.84 -14.97
CA LEU A 6 13.49 -4.09 -14.15
C LEU A 6 14.53 -5.02 -13.51
N PRO A 7 15.82 -4.60 -13.45
CA PRO A 7 16.80 -5.28 -12.62
C PRO A 7 16.32 -5.36 -11.18
N ARG A 8 16.57 -6.50 -10.52
CA ARG A 8 16.12 -6.76 -9.14
C ARG A 8 16.49 -5.63 -8.18
N ALA A 9 17.75 -5.24 -8.15
CA ALA A 9 18.25 -4.18 -7.26
C ALA A 9 17.50 -2.85 -7.46
N ILE A 10 17.25 -2.46 -8.72
CA ILE A 10 16.49 -1.25 -9.05
C ILE A 10 15.03 -1.39 -8.61
N SER A 11 14.40 -2.54 -8.88
CA SER A 11 13.01 -2.78 -8.47
C SER A 11 12.84 -2.73 -6.95
N GLU A 12 13.82 -3.22 -6.19
CA GLU A 12 13.81 -3.18 -4.72
C GLU A 12 13.99 -1.75 -4.20
N GLN A 13 14.96 -1.01 -4.75
CA GLN A 13 15.20 0.39 -4.40
C GLN A 13 13.97 1.28 -4.65
N LEU A 14 13.33 1.14 -5.82
CA LEU A 14 12.13 1.89 -6.15
C LEU A 14 10.99 1.56 -5.18
N ALA A 15 10.76 0.27 -4.89
CA ALA A 15 9.70 -0.12 -3.97
C ALA A 15 9.90 0.47 -2.57
N VAL A 16 11.12 0.37 -2.02
CA VAL A 16 11.45 0.94 -0.70
C VAL A 16 11.26 2.46 -0.69
N GLN A 17 11.80 3.16 -1.69
CA GLN A 17 11.73 4.61 -1.74
C GLN A 17 10.30 5.12 -1.95
N THR A 18 9.48 4.44 -2.76
CA THR A 18 8.05 4.77 -2.93
C THR A 18 7.33 4.67 -1.60
N MET A 19 7.49 3.56 -0.87
CA MET A 19 6.83 3.38 0.43
C MET A 19 7.27 4.43 1.46
N LEU A 20 8.58 4.70 1.53
CA LEU A 20 9.14 5.71 2.43
C LEU A 20 8.61 7.12 2.09
N GLY A 21 8.62 7.49 0.81
CA GLY A 21 8.12 8.79 0.34
C GLY A 21 6.65 8.99 0.66
N THR A 22 5.80 7.99 0.42
CA THR A 22 4.37 8.05 0.74
C THR A 22 4.13 8.19 2.24
N ALA A 23 4.81 7.39 3.07
CA ALA A 23 4.67 7.48 4.53
C ALA A 23 5.09 8.86 5.05
N ARG A 24 6.21 9.38 4.54
CA ARG A 24 6.70 10.72 4.88
C ARG A 24 5.70 11.81 4.47
N LEU A 25 5.16 11.74 3.25
CA LEU A 25 4.18 12.71 2.76
C LEU A 25 2.92 12.75 3.63
N ILE A 26 2.39 11.58 4.03
CA ILE A 26 1.24 11.50 4.94
C ILE A 26 1.58 12.15 6.28
N ALA A 27 2.73 11.80 6.86
CA ALA A 27 3.14 12.31 8.17
C ALA A 27 3.36 13.83 8.18
N GLU A 28 3.94 14.38 7.10
CA GLU A 28 4.25 15.81 6.99
C GLU A 28 3.02 16.66 6.67
N THR A 29 2.10 16.15 5.85
CA THR A 29 0.93 16.92 5.38
C THR A 29 -0.31 16.75 6.26
N GLY A 30 -0.41 15.65 7.00
CA GLY A 30 -1.61 15.28 7.75
C GLY A 30 -2.83 14.98 6.86
N MET A 31 -2.63 14.88 5.54
CA MET A 31 -3.71 14.56 4.60
C MET A 31 -4.24 13.15 4.85
N HIS A 32 -5.55 12.98 4.62
CA HIS A 32 -6.14 11.65 4.67
C HIS A 32 -5.55 10.79 3.53
N PRO A 33 -5.21 9.51 3.76
CA PRO A 33 -4.58 8.66 2.73
C PRO A 33 -5.37 8.58 1.43
N GLU A 34 -6.71 8.49 1.49
CA GLU A 34 -7.56 8.46 0.29
C GLU A 34 -7.45 9.76 -0.54
N GLN A 35 -7.24 10.92 0.10
CA GLN A 35 -7.05 12.17 -0.65
C GLN A 35 -5.73 12.16 -1.44
N LEU A 36 -4.69 11.51 -0.90
CA LEU A 36 -3.42 11.35 -1.63
C LEU A 36 -3.58 10.37 -2.79
N VAL A 37 -4.35 9.29 -2.60
CA VAL A 37 -4.68 8.34 -3.67
C VAL A 37 -5.41 9.05 -4.80
N ASP A 38 -6.44 9.84 -4.49
CA ASP A 38 -7.18 10.65 -5.48
C ASP A 38 -6.26 11.61 -6.24
N GLY A 39 -5.28 12.21 -5.54
CA GLY A 39 -4.30 13.12 -6.13
C GLY A 39 -3.34 12.48 -7.14
N VAL A 40 -3.15 11.15 -7.11
CA VAL A 40 -2.23 10.43 -8.02
C VAL A 40 -2.94 9.46 -8.98
N ALA A 41 -4.25 9.26 -8.81
CA ALA A 41 -5.07 8.36 -9.60
C ALA A 41 -5.86 9.13 -10.68
N SER A 42 -5.18 9.49 -11.76
CA SER A 42 -5.85 10.16 -12.88
C SER A 42 -6.89 9.26 -13.56
N PRO A 43 -8.01 9.84 -14.08
CA PRO A 43 -9.01 9.08 -14.82
C PRO A 43 -8.41 8.31 -16.00
N GLY A 44 -8.62 6.99 -16.04
CA GLY A 44 -8.06 6.11 -17.08
C GLY A 44 -6.54 5.89 -17.01
N GLY A 45 -5.88 6.37 -15.96
CA GLY A 45 -4.44 6.24 -15.77
C GLY A 45 -3.98 4.85 -15.30
N THR A 46 -2.67 4.66 -15.26
CA THR A 46 -2.03 3.41 -14.79
C THR A 46 -2.28 3.15 -13.30
N THR A 47 -2.29 4.20 -12.48
CA THR A 47 -2.54 4.10 -11.03
C THR A 47 -3.94 3.57 -10.74
N ILE A 48 -4.99 4.13 -11.37
CA ILE A 48 -6.36 3.68 -11.13
C ILE A 48 -6.59 2.25 -11.62
N ALA A 49 -5.95 1.85 -12.73
CA ALA A 49 -5.98 0.47 -13.20
C ALA A 49 -5.33 -0.50 -12.19
N ALA A 50 -4.20 -0.13 -11.60
CA ALA A 50 -3.56 -0.92 -10.55
C ALA A 50 -4.42 -1.00 -9.29
N LEU A 51 -5.01 0.10 -8.84
CA LEU A 51 -5.91 0.14 -7.67
C LEU A 51 -7.13 -0.76 -7.87
N HIS A 52 -7.75 -0.72 -9.06
CA HIS A 52 -8.85 -1.63 -9.40
C HIS A 52 -8.46 -3.11 -9.23
N GLN A 53 -7.27 -3.50 -9.67
CA GLN A 53 -6.79 -4.87 -9.53
C GLN A 53 -6.53 -5.24 -8.05
N LEU A 54 -6.01 -4.31 -7.25
CA LEU A 54 -5.77 -4.53 -5.82
C LEU A 54 -7.09 -4.67 -5.04
N GLU A 55 -8.09 -3.86 -5.36
CA GLU A 55 -9.42 -3.95 -4.75
C GLU A 55 -10.13 -5.25 -5.16
N ALA A 56 -10.06 -5.64 -6.43
CA ALA A 56 -10.61 -6.93 -6.90
C ALA A 56 -9.94 -8.13 -6.23
N ALA A 57 -8.65 -8.01 -5.87
CA ALA A 57 -7.92 -9.03 -5.11
C ALA A 57 -8.20 -8.97 -3.59
N GLY A 58 -9.02 -8.03 -3.11
CA GLY A 58 -9.42 -7.93 -1.70
C GLY A 58 -8.33 -7.42 -0.76
N VAL A 59 -7.30 -6.73 -1.27
CA VAL A 59 -6.11 -6.34 -0.48
C VAL A 59 -6.48 -5.47 0.72
N ARG A 60 -7.41 -4.53 0.56
CA ARG A 60 -7.87 -3.65 1.65
C ARG A 60 -8.49 -4.44 2.81
N ALA A 61 -9.37 -5.38 2.49
CA ALA A 61 -9.99 -6.26 3.49
C ALA A 61 -8.93 -7.15 4.17
N ALA A 62 -8.02 -7.73 3.38
CA ALA A 62 -6.96 -8.61 3.89
C ALA A 62 -6.07 -7.93 4.94
N PHE A 63 -5.71 -6.65 4.75
CA PHE A 63 -4.96 -5.90 5.76
C PHE A 63 -5.75 -5.69 7.06
N GLY A 64 -7.04 -5.35 6.97
CA GLY A 64 -7.92 -5.20 8.14
C GLY A 64 -8.06 -6.50 8.93
N ASP A 65 -8.25 -7.61 8.21
CA ASP A 65 -8.34 -8.95 8.81
C ASP A 65 -7.02 -9.36 9.46
N ALA A 66 -5.88 -9.06 8.82
CA ALA A 66 -4.56 -9.36 9.36
C ALA A 66 -4.29 -8.63 10.69
N VAL A 67 -4.63 -7.34 10.78
CA VAL A 67 -4.48 -6.57 12.03
C VAL A 67 -5.40 -7.13 13.11
N THR A 68 -6.65 -7.43 12.77
CA THR A 68 -7.61 -8.05 13.70
C THR A 68 -7.09 -9.39 14.24
N ALA A 69 -6.56 -10.24 13.35
CA ALA A 69 -5.99 -11.52 13.73
C ALA A 69 -4.77 -11.36 14.64
N ALA A 70 -3.88 -10.40 14.36
CA ALA A 70 -2.73 -10.09 15.20
C ALA A 70 -3.15 -9.63 16.60
N VAL A 71 -4.15 -8.74 16.70
CA VAL A 71 -4.69 -8.28 17.99
C VAL A 71 -5.30 -9.43 18.79
N ARG A 72 -6.08 -10.31 18.13
CA ARG A 72 -6.65 -11.49 18.77
C ARG A 72 -5.54 -12.38 19.34
N ARG A 73 -4.51 -12.68 18.55
CA ARG A 73 -3.39 -13.51 19.00
C ARG A 73 -2.61 -12.88 20.17
N ALA A 74 -2.40 -11.56 20.13
CA ALA A 74 -1.75 -10.85 21.23
C ALA A 74 -2.52 -10.97 22.55
N LYS A 75 -3.85 -10.92 22.51
CA LYS A 75 -4.72 -11.12 23.69
C LYS A 75 -4.63 -12.54 24.24
N GLU A 76 -4.58 -13.56 23.38
CA GLU A 76 -4.41 -14.95 23.78
C GLU A 76 -3.06 -15.20 24.47
N LEU A 77 -2.01 -14.53 24.02
CA LEU A 77 -0.65 -14.68 24.59
C LEU A 77 -0.44 -13.90 25.89
N GLY A 78 -1.26 -12.87 26.14
CA GLY A 78 -1.19 -12.05 27.35
C GLY A 78 -2.10 -12.54 28.49
N GLN A 79 -2.83 -13.63 28.27
CA GLN A 79 -3.51 -14.41 29.32
C GLN A 79 -2.59 -15.51 29.83
#